data_AF-A0A1Q2YM83-F1
#
_entry.id   AF-A0A1Q2YM83-F1
#
_cell.length_a   1.000
_cell.length_b   1.000
_cell.length_c   1.000
_cell.angle_alpha   90.00
_cell.angle_beta   90.00
_cell.angle_gamma   90.00
#
_symmetry.space_group_name_H-M   'P 1'
#
loop_
_entity.id
_entity.type
_entity.pdbx_description
1 polymer ?
#
loop_
_entity_poly.entity_id
_entity_poly.type
_entity_poly.pdbx_seq_one_letter_code
_entity_poly.pdbx_strand_id
1 'polypeptide(L)'
;MSPTDKEIKVAALARLLQDRTSYIQEVEDKEKQLKDTNKQDGKNKNLYSDFNVEIILQETKDLIPLVEAKIKEVADDIRGITNGESSDVVNRLLSEADHLGQKI
;
A
#
# COMPACT_ATOMS: atom_id res chain seq x y z
N MET A 1 12.34 28.66 -3.41
CA MET A 1 10.88 28.74 -3.16
C MET A 1 10.50 27.56 -2.29
N SER A 2 9.50 27.72 -1.42
CA SER A 2 8.92 26.60 -0.67
C SER A 2 7.96 25.80 -1.56
N PRO A 3 7.77 24.49 -1.31
CA PRO A 3 6.85 23.67 -2.09
C PRO A 3 5.42 24.20 -2.01
N THR A 4 4.71 24.12 -3.12
CA THR A 4 3.27 24.39 -3.20
C THR A 4 2.46 23.27 -2.55
N ASP A 5 1.24 23.56 -2.11
CA ASP A 5 0.32 22.55 -1.57
C ASP A 5 0.11 21.37 -2.55
N LYS A 6 0.00 21.67 -3.85
CA LYS A 6 -0.10 20.66 -4.91
C LYS A 6 1.13 19.73 -4.92
N GLU A 7 2.34 20.28 -4.85
CA GLU A 7 3.57 19.49 -4.83
C GLU A 7 3.68 18.61 -3.58
N ILE A 8 3.27 19.13 -2.42
CA ILE A 8 3.24 18.37 -1.16
C ILE A 8 2.28 17.19 -1.28
N LYS A 9 1.06 17.42 -1.81
CA LYS A 9 0.07 16.37 -2.00
C LYS A 9 0.49 15.34 -3.04
N VAL A 10 1.12 15.75 -4.13
CA VAL A 10 1.68 14.84 -5.14
C VAL A 10 2.78 13.96 -4.54
N ALA A 11 3.68 14.52 -3.74
CA ALA A 11 4.70 13.75 -3.04
C ALA A 11 4.09 12.77 -2.03
N ALA A 12 3.04 13.18 -1.32
CA ALA A 12 2.30 12.31 -0.41
C ALA A 12 1.62 11.16 -1.16
N LEU A 13 0.97 11.42 -2.30
CA LEU A 13 0.35 10.39 -3.14
C LEU A 13 1.37 9.35 -3.62
N ALA A 14 2.52 9.82 -4.11
CA ALA A 14 3.61 8.92 -4.52
C ALA A 14 4.10 8.04 -3.38
N ARG A 15 4.22 8.60 -2.17
CA ARG A 15 4.63 7.84 -0.99
C ARG A 15 3.59 6.80 -0.58
N LEU A 16 2.30 7.16 -0.57
CA LEU A 16 1.22 6.23 -0.23
C LEU A 16 1.14 5.06 -1.22
N LEU A 17 1.32 5.30 -2.52
CA LEU A 17 1.39 4.25 -3.54
C LEU A 17 2.57 3.29 -3.31
N GLN A 18 3.72 3.83 -2.91
CA GLN A 18 4.87 3.03 -2.52
C GLN A 18 4.59 2.19 -1.27
N ASP A 19 4.02 2.80 -0.22
CA ASP A 19 3.71 2.11 1.04
C ASP A 19 2.69 0.97 0.78
N ARG A 20 1.66 1.19 -0.04
CA ARG A 20 0.74 0.13 -0.49
C ARG A 20 1.47 -1.03 -1.17
N THR A 21 2.38 -0.73 -2.08
CA THR A 21 3.18 -1.75 -2.78
C THR A 21 4.01 -2.56 -1.78
N SER A 22 4.63 -1.87 -0.80
CA SER A 22 5.38 -2.53 0.27
C SER A 22 4.50 -3.44 1.15
N TYR A 23 3.29 -3.01 1.50
CA TYR A 23 2.37 -3.84 2.29
C TYR A 23 1.91 -5.08 1.53
N ILE A 24 1.62 -4.96 0.23
CA ILE A 24 1.27 -6.12 -0.61
C ILE A 24 2.44 -7.11 -0.66
N GLN A 25 3.66 -6.62 -0.91
CA GLN A 25 4.84 -7.48 -0.93
C GLN A 25 5.06 -8.18 0.41
N GLU A 26 4.90 -7.46 1.52
CA GLU A 26 5.04 -8.01 2.87
C GLU A 26 3.98 -9.10 3.15
N VAL A 27 2.74 -8.91 2.69
CA VAL A 27 1.69 -9.94 2.75
C VAL A 27 2.11 -11.18 1.96
N GLU A 28 2.56 -11.02 0.73
CA GLU A 28 3.02 -12.14 -0.11
C GLU A 28 4.19 -12.91 0.52
N ASP A 29 5.16 -12.19 1.07
CA ASP A 29 6.34 -12.77 1.71
C ASP A 29 5.96 -13.56 2.98
N LYS A 30 5.07 -13.02 3.81
CA LYS A 30 4.59 -13.71 5.03
C LYS A 30 3.68 -14.88 4.72
N GLU A 31 2.80 -14.78 3.71
CA GLU A 31 1.99 -15.91 3.25
C GLU A 31 2.87 -17.05 2.73
N LYS A 32 3.96 -16.72 2.02
CA LYS A 32 4.95 -17.69 1.58
C LYS A 32 5.67 -18.33 2.77
N GLN A 33 6.11 -17.53 3.74
CA GLN A 33 6.73 -18.03 4.98
C GLN A 33 5.83 -19.04 5.70
N LEU A 34 4.54 -18.72 5.90
CA LEU A 34 3.59 -19.63 6.55
C LEU A 34 3.35 -20.91 5.74
N LYS A 35 3.33 -20.83 4.41
CA LYS A 35 3.21 -22.02 3.54
C LYS A 35 4.45 -22.91 3.65
N ASP A 36 5.64 -22.33 3.69
CA ASP A 36 6.90 -23.07 3.78
C ASP A 36 7.09 -23.70 5.16
N THR A 37 6.73 -23.00 6.25
CA THR A 37 6.72 -23.55 7.61
C THR A 37 5.72 -24.70 7.77
N ASN A 38 4.56 -24.63 7.12
CA ASN A 38 3.56 -25.71 7.16
C ASN A 38 3.95 -26.94 6.34
N LYS A 39 4.86 -26.80 5.35
CA LYS A 39 5.40 -27.91 4.56
C LYS A 39 6.58 -28.62 5.25
N GLN A 40 7.28 -27.94 6.15
CA GLN A 40 8.35 -28.57 6.93
C GLN A 40 7.74 -29.40 8.07
N ASP A 41 7.58 -30.70 7.82
CA ASP A 41 7.10 -31.73 8.72
C ASP A 41 7.54 -31.56 10.19
N GLY A 42 6.59 -31.19 11.06
CA GLY A 42 6.30 -31.73 12.40
C GLY A 42 7.39 -31.88 13.49
N LYS A 43 8.69 -31.73 13.20
CA LYS A 43 9.78 -32.06 14.16
C LYS A 43 10.34 -30.85 14.92
N ASN A 44 9.93 -29.63 14.58
CA ASN A 44 10.26 -28.42 15.34
C ASN A 44 9.30 -27.26 15.00
N LYS A 45 7.98 -27.49 15.10
CA LYS A 45 6.99 -26.40 14.95
C LYS A 45 7.08 -25.48 16.15
N ASN A 46 7.73 -24.33 15.99
CA ASN A 46 7.71 -23.28 16.99
C ASN A 46 6.39 -22.50 16.87
N LEU A 47 5.33 -23.03 17.48
CA LEU A 47 3.97 -22.47 17.42
C LEU A 47 3.90 -20.98 17.81
N TYR A 48 4.84 -20.51 18.64
CA TYR A 48 4.89 -19.12 19.07
C TYR A 48 5.39 -18.17 17.96
N SER A 49 6.34 -18.61 17.12
CA SER A 49 6.78 -17.78 15.99
C SER A 49 5.73 -17.71 14.89
N ASP A 50 5.01 -18.80 14.66
CA ASP A 50 3.99 -18.88 13.61
C ASP A 50 2.77 -18.00 13.95
N PHE A 51 2.35 -18.00 15.22
CA PHE A 51 1.27 -17.15 15.70
C PHE A 51 1.59 -15.65 15.54
N ASN A 52 2.83 -15.23 15.82
CA ASN A 52 3.25 -13.85 15.60
C ASN A 52 3.25 -13.48 14.10
N VAL A 53 3.66 -14.40 13.22
CA VAL A 53 3.62 -14.15 11.77
C VAL A 53 2.19 -14.04 11.26
N GLU A 54 1.26 -14.83 11.77
CA GLU A 54 -0.18 -14.74 11.44
C GLU A 54 -0.80 -13.42 11.91
N ILE A 55 -0.49 -12.96 13.14
CA ILE A 55 -0.93 -11.66 13.64
C ILE A 55 -0.43 -10.53 12.74
N ILE A 56 0.88 -10.48 12.49
CA ILE A 56 1.45 -9.41 11.67
C ILE A 56 0.90 -9.48 10.24
N LEU A 57 0.70 -10.68 9.67
CA LEU A 57 0.06 -10.84 8.37
C LEU A 57 -1.33 -10.22 8.34
N GLN A 58 -2.15 -10.47 9.38
CA GLN A 58 -3.49 -9.91 9.46
C GLN A 58 -3.43 -8.38 9.63
N GLU A 59 -2.56 -7.87 10.51
CA GLU A 59 -2.36 -6.43 10.69
C GLU A 59 -1.93 -5.76 9.38
N THR A 60 -0.98 -6.34 8.63
CA THR A 60 -0.56 -5.80 7.33
C THR A 60 -1.70 -5.84 6.30
N LYS A 61 -2.52 -6.89 6.29
CA LYS A 61 -3.72 -6.97 5.43
C LYS A 61 -4.73 -5.88 5.76
N ASP A 62 -4.90 -5.56 7.04
CA ASP A 62 -5.82 -4.52 7.50
C ASP A 62 -5.31 -3.10 7.16
N LEU A 63 -3.99 -2.91 7.00
CA LEU A 63 -3.38 -1.64 6.55
C LEU A 63 -3.65 -1.34 5.07
N ILE A 64 -3.77 -2.36 4.22
CA ILE A 64 -3.99 -2.20 2.77
C ILE A 64 -5.26 -1.36 2.44
N PRO A 65 -6.46 -1.70 2.94
CA PRO A 65 -7.65 -0.91 2.65
C PRO A 65 -7.58 0.49 3.26
N LEU A 66 -6.87 0.68 4.38
CA LEU A 66 -6.66 1.99 4.99
C LEU A 66 -5.79 2.90 4.12
N VAL A 67 -4.68 2.37 3.59
CA VAL A 67 -3.81 3.13 2.68
C VAL A 67 -4.51 3.40 1.35
N GLU A 68 -5.29 2.46 0.83
CA GLU A 68 -6.10 2.66 -0.39
C GLU A 68 -7.15 3.76 -0.23
N ALA A 69 -7.85 3.78 0.90
CA ALA A 69 -8.79 4.86 1.22
C ALA A 69 -8.07 6.22 1.26
N LYS A 70 -6.86 6.26 1.85
CA LYS A 70 -6.08 7.50 1.91
C LYS A 70 -5.53 7.93 0.55
N ILE A 71 -5.10 6.99 -0.29
CA ILE A 71 -4.68 7.25 -1.68
C ILE A 71 -5.82 7.91 -2.45
N LYS A 72 -7.05 7.37 -2.32
CA LYS A 72 -8.24 7.95 -2.97
C LYS A 72 -8.52 9.38 -2.49
N GLU A 73 -8.52 9.59 -1.18
CA GLU A 73 -8.74 10.92 -0.59
C GLU A 73 -7.73 11.95 -1.14
N VAL A 74 -6.44 11.60 -1.14
CA VAL A 74 -5.38 12.51 -1.63
C VAL A 74 -5.46 12.71 -3.15
N ALA A 75 -5.83 11.69 -3.91
CA ALA A 75 -6.01 11.80 -5.36
C ALA A 75 -7.18 12.74 -5.71
N ASP A 76 -8.30 12.63 -5.00
CA ASP A 76 -9.47 13.51 -5.17
C ASP A 76 -9.13 14.97 -4.78
N ASP A 77 -8.37 15.14 -3.71
CA ASP A 77 -7.83 16.44 -3.30
C ASP A 77 -6.96 17.09 -4.39
N ILE A 78 -6.06 16.32 -5.01
CA ILE A 78 -5.19 16.82 -6.10
C ILE A 78 -6.03 17.22 -7.32
N ARG A 79 -7.06 16.43 -7.66
CA ARG A 79 -7.99 16.74 -8.76
C ARG A 79 -8.80 18.01 -8.50
N GLY A 80 -9.13 18.30 -7.24
CA GLY A 80 -9.83 19.51 -6.83
C GLY A 80 -9.00 20.80 -6.99
N ILE A 81 -7.70 20.71 -7.22
CA ILE A 81 -6.82 21.86 -7.42
C ILE A 81 -6.92 22.32 -8.89
N THR A 82 -7.77 23.31 -9.15
CA THR A 82 -8.05 23.86 -10.50
C THR A 82 -6.89 24.63 -11.14
N ASN A 83 -5.83 24.94 -10.39
CA ASN A 83 -4.75 25.80 -10.84
C ASN A 83 -3.47 25.01 -11.15
N GLY A 84 -3.09 25.00 -12.42
CA GLY A 84 -1.79 24.56 -12.91
C GLY A 84 -1.86 23.33 -13.82
N GLU A 85 -1.09 23.37 -14.90
CA GLU A 85 -0.85 22.21 -15.78
C GLU A 85 -0.54 20.96 -14.94
N SER A 86 -1.23 19.86 -15.23
CA SER A 86 -0.89 18.56 -14.65
C SER A 86 0.25 17.97 -15.47
N SER A 87 1.43 17.86 -14.85
CA SER A 87 2.55 17.11 -15.40
C SER A 87 2.16 15.65 -15.66
N ASP A 88 2.77 15.02 -16.67
CA ASP A 88 2.62 13.59 -16.96
C ASP A 88 2.82 12.70 -15.73
N VAL A 89 3.70 13.11 -14.82
CA VAL A 89 3.95 12.41 -13.55
C VAL A 89 2.70 12.41 -12.67
N VAL A 90 2.01 13.53 -12.57
CA VAL A 90 0.78 13.66 -11.78
C VAL A 90 -0.33 12.82 -12.40
N ASN A 91 -0.49 12.87 -13.73
CA ASN A 91 -1.49 12.07 -14.43
C ASN A 91 -1.24 10.57 -14.26
N ARG A 92 0.02 10.13 -14.30
CA ARG A 92 0.40 8.74 -14.03
C ARG A 92 0.02 8.31 -12.62
N LEU A 93 0.35 9.11 -11.60
CA LEU A 93 0.03 8.79 -10.20
C LEU A 93 -1.48 8.74 -9.94
N LEU A 94 -2.25 9.66 -10.54
CA LEU A 94 -3.71 9.64 -10.47
C LEU A 94 -4.31 8.41 -11.17
N SER A 95 -3.78 8.05 -12.34
CA SER A 95 -4.20 6.84 -13.05
C SER A 95 -3.90 5.57 -12.24
N GLU A 96 -2.74 5.51 -11.59
CA GLU A 96 -2.38 4.38 -10.72
C GLU A 96 -3.34 4.27 -9.53
N ALA A 97 -3.70 5.40 -8.90
CA ALA A 97 -4.69 5.46 -7.84
C ALA A 97 -6.09 4.98 -8.30
N ASP A 98 -6.50 5.31 -9.52
CA ASP A 98 -7.80 4.87 -10.07
C ASP A 98 -7.88 3.36 -10.31
N HIS A 99 -6.77 2.74 -10.70
CA HIS A 99 -6.72 1.29 -10.91
C HIS A 99 -6.82 0.48 -9.61
N LEU A 100 -6.57 1.10 -8.45
CA LEU A 100 -6.70 0.42 -7.16
C LEU A 100 -8.17 0.08 -6.84
N GLY A 101 -9.11 0.95 -7.21
CA GLY A 101 -10.53 0.77 -6.94
C GLY A 101 -11.28 -0.16 -7.89
N GLN A 102 -10.61 -0.71 -8.92
CA GLN A 102 -11.24 -1.52 -9.97
C GLN A 102 -11.03 -3.04 -9.80
N LYS A 103 -10.26 -3.50 -8.82
CA LYS A 103 -10.17 -4.92 -8.47
C LYS A 103 -11.19 -5.27 -7.38
N ILE A 104 -12.43 -5.52 -7.79
CA ILE A 104 -13.44 -6.28 -7.02
C ILE A 104 -13.84 -7.50 -7.86
#